data_AF-A0A4Q6BT88-F1
#
_entry.id   AF-A0A4Q6BT88-F1
#
_cell.length_a   1.000
_cell.length_b   1.000
_cell.length_c   1.000
_cell.angle_alpha   90.00
_cell.angle_beta   90.00
_cell.angle_gamma   90.00
#
_symmetry.space_group_name_H-M   'P 1'
#
loop_
_entity.id
_entity.type
_entity.pdbx_description
1 polymer ?
#
loop_
_entity_poly.entity_id
_entity_poly.type
_entity_poly.pdbx_seq_one_letter_code
_entity_poly.pdbx_strand_id
1 'polypeptide(L)'
;MKSAQFIPPYELLRAHLARKQQVTPDYSLRALARDVEVSSSYLSAVFNGKKPVPLERLPEFARRLEIDSLGLLLLKQAIIVSLIPEEARAYLVAPASASEPSPVEVMAKYEDVGRNEMDLWSRWYHIAILDLST
;
A
#
# COMPACT_ATOMS: atom_id res chain seq x y z
N MET A 1 18.29 17.34 0.25
CA MET A 1 17.74 16.79 1.51
C MET A 1 16.23 16.74 1.36
N LYS A 2 15.65 15.58 1.05
CA LYS A 2 14.19 15.41 1.08
C LYS A 2 13.86 14.81 2.44
N SER A 3 13.13 15.56 3.25
CA SER A 3 12.51 15.08 4.48
C SER A 3 11.66 13.84 4.19
N ALA A 4 11.56 12.91 5.14
CA ALA A 4 10.63 11.78 5.08
C ALA A 4 9.23 12.34 4.80
N GLN A 5 8.82 12.26 3.54
CA GLN A 5 7.68 13.00 3.03
C GLN A 5 6.43 12.22 3.44
N PHE A 6 5.53 12.85 4.20
CA PHE A 6 4.24 12.26 4.51
C PHE A 6 3.53 11.88 3.21
N ILE A 7 3.24 10.59 3.04
CA ILE A 7 2.51 10.09 1.88
C ILE A 7 1.02 10.09 2.25
N PRO A 8 0.18 10.85 1.55
CA PRO A 8 -1.24 10.90 1.85
C PRO A 8 -1.95 9.61 1.44
N PRO A 9 -3.08 9.25 2.09
CA PRO A 9 -3.79 8.00 1.82
C PRO A 9 -4.18 7.80 0.35
N TYR A 10 -4.54 8.87 -0.35
CA TYR A 10 -4.97 8.80 -1.75
C TYR A 10 -3.83 8.43 -2.70
N GLU A 11 -2.57 8.77 -2.39
CA GLU A 11 -1.42 8.37 -3.20
C GLU A 11 -1.13 6.88 -3.07
N LEU A 12 -1.22 6.34 -1.85
CA LEU A 12 -1.09 4.90 -1.62
C LEU A 12 -2.17 4.12 -2.39
N LEU A 13 -3.43 4.57 -2.31
CA LEU A 13 -4.53 3.95 -3.07
C LEU A 13 -4.31 4.01 -4.60
N ARG A 14 -3.77 5.12 -5.12
CA ARG A 14 -3.40 5.24 -6.54
C ARG A 14 -2.29 4.27 -6.92
N ALA A 15 -1.27 4.11 -6.08
CA ALA A 15 -0.18 3.19 -6.34
C ALA A 15 -0.67 1.73 -6.41
N HIS A 16 -1.56 1.32 -5.50
CA HIS A 16 -2.16 -0.01 -5.54
C HIS A 16 -3.11 -0.19 -6.73
N LEU A 17 -3.91 0.82 -7.07
CA LEU A 17 -4.76 0.76 -8.27
C LEU A 17 -3.91 0.63 -9.55
N ALA A 18 -2.80 1.36 -9.65
CA ALA A 18 -1.90 1.28 -10.79
C ALA A 18 -1.27 -0.12 -10.92
N ARG A 19 -0.83 -0.72 -9.81
CA ARG A 19 -0.34 -2.11 -9.80
C ARG A 19 -1.41 -3.09 -10.27
N LYS A 20 -2.63 -2.96 -9.75
CA LYS A 20 -3.74 -3.80 -10.20
C LYS A 20 -4.05 -3.63 -11.69
N GLN A 21 -3.93 -2.41 -12.22
CA GLN A 21 -4.11 -2.13 -13.64
C GLN A 21 -3.02 -2.73 -14.53
N GLN A 22 -1.82 -2.98 -14.00
CA GLN A 22 -0.78 -3.71 -14.74
C GLN A 22 -1.15 -5.18 -14.93
N VAL A 23 -1.80 -5.80 -13.94
CA VAL A 23 -2.28 -7.19 -14.00
C VAL A 23 -3.61 -7.30 -14.74
N THR A 24 -4.52 -6.36 -14.52
CA THR A 24 -5.87 -6.33 -15.11
C THR A 24 -6.14 -4.96 -15.74
N PRO A 25 -5.78 -4.75 -17.02
CA PRO A 25 -5.87 -3.44 -17.70
C PRO A 25 -7.26 -2.82 -17.73
N ASP A 26 -8.31 -3.65 -17.79
CA ASP A 26 -9.71 -3.19 -17.80
C ASP A 26 -10.21 -2.73 -16.42
N TYR A 27 -9.41 -2.90 -15.37
CA TYR A 27 -9.80 -2.54 -14.02
C TYR A 27 -9.78 -1.02 -13.82
N SER A 28 -10.95 -0.41 -14.02
CA SER A 28 -11.12 1.04 -13.90
C SER A 28 -11.51 1.48 -12.48
N LEU A 29 -11.35 2.78 -12.21
CA LEU A 29 -11.88 3.40 -10.98
C LEU A 29 -13.39 3.18 -10.83
N ARG A 30 -14.13 3.09 -11.94
CA ARG A 30 -15.57 2.78 -11.93
C ARG A 30 -15.84 1.33 -11.53
N ALA A 31 -14.98 0.39 -11.90
CA ALA A 31 -15.06 -0.99 -11.44
C ALA A 31 -14.83 -1.05 -9.92
N LEU A 32 -13.78 -0.39 -9.42
CA LEU A 32 -13.52 -0.29 -7.99
C LEU A 32 -14.69 0.34 -7.21
N ALA A 33 -15.31 1.39 -7.75
CA ALA A 33 -16.48 2.02 -7.11
C ALA A 33 -17.66 1.05 -6.94
N ARG A 34 -17.93 0.23 -7.97
CA ARG A 34 -18.95 -0.81 -7.91
C ARG A 34 -18.59 -1.89 -6.90
N ASP A 35 -17.36 -2.36 -6.92
CA ASP A 35 -16.88 -3.44 -6.04
C ASP A 35 -16.91 -3.04 -4.55
N VAL A 36 -16.61 -1.78 -4.26
CA VAL A 36 -16.59 -1.25 -2.89
C VAL A 36 -17.95 -0.68 -2.46
N GLU A 37 -18.95 -0.72 -3.35
CA GLU A 37 -20.31 -0.21 -3.14
C GLU A 37 -20.37 1.29 -2.78
N VAL A 38 -19.59 2.10 -3.49
CA VAL A 38 -19.54 3.55 -3.30
C VAL A 38 -19.80 4.26 -4.63
N SER A 39 -20.38 5.46 -4.59
CA SER A 39 -20.61 6.22 -5.81
C SER A 39 -19.28 6.57 -6.51
N SER A 40 -19.24 6.49 -7.84
CA SER A 40 -18.04 6.81 -8.62
C SER A 40 -17.56 8.25 -8.41
N SER A 41 -18.49 9.20 -8.17
CA SER A 41 -18.16 10.59 -7.85
C SER A 41 -17.47 10.73 -6.50
N TYR A 42 -17.95 10.00 -5.48
CA TYR A 42 -17.32 9.98 -4.17
C TYR A 42 -15.93 9.33 -4.26
N LEU A 43 -15.81 8.18 -4.93
CA LEU A 43 -14.52 7.49 -5.06
C LEU A 43 -13.49 8.37 -5.79
N SER A 44 -13.91 9.07 -6.85
CA SER A 44 -13.06 10.06 -7.52
C SER A 44 -12.62 11.18 -6.57
N ALA A 45 -13.50 11.67 -5.69
CA ALA A 45 -13.13 12.66 -4.70
C ALA A 45 -12.13 12.12 -3.66
N VAL A 46 -12.26 10.86 -3.25
CA VAL A 46 -11.31 10.17 -2.36
C VAL A 46 -9.94 10.03 -3.02
N PHE A 47 -9.90 9.54 -4.25
CA PHE A 47 -8.66 9.38 -5.01
C PHE A 47 -8.01 10.71 -5.37
N ASN A 48 -8.72 11.83 -5.25
CA ASN A 48 -8.18 13.18 -5.42
C ASN A 48 -7.87 13.88 -4.09
N GLY A 49 -7.98 13.19 -2.95
CA GLY A 49 -7.73 13.76 -1.62
C GLY A 49 -8.78 14.78 -1.14
N LYS A 50 -9.89 14.95 -1.88
CA LYS A 50 -10.97 15.88 -1.53
C LYS A 50 -11.93 15.32 -0.47
N LYS A 51 -11.97 13.99 -0.34
CA LYS A 51 -12.78 13.29 0.67
C LYS A 51 -11.93 12.25 1.39
N PRO A 52 -12.21 11.96 2.68
CA PRO A 52 -11.49 10.94 3.42
C PRO A 52 -11.83 9.54 2.88
N VAL A 53 -10.92 8.59 3.11
CA VAL A 53 -11.15 7.17 2.82
C VAL A 53 -12.23 6.64 3.76
N PRO A 54 -13.30 5.99 3.26
CA PRO A 54 -14.34 5.43 4.11
C PRO A 54 -13.81 4.22 4.89
N LEU A 55 -13.61 4.41 6.21
CA LEU A 55 -13.00 3.42 7.09
C LEU A 55 -13.76 2.09 7.12
N GLU A 56 -15.10 2.15 7.10
CA GLU A 56 -15.98 0.99 7.09
C GLU A 56 -15.76 0.09 5.86
N ARG A 57 -15.31 0.67 4.75
CA ARG A 57 -15.06 -0.02 3.48
C ARG A 57 -13.58 -0.35 3.27
N LEU A 58 -12.69 0.02 4.19
CA LEU A 58 -11.26 -0.23 4.09
C LEU A 58 -10.90 -1.71 3.88
N PRO A 59 -11.58 -2.69 4.52
CA PRO A 59 -11.36 -4.11 4.21
C PRO A 59 -11.66 -4.46 2.75
N GLU A 60 -12.70 -3.85 2.16
CA GLU A 60 -13.05 -4.10 0.76
C GLU A 60 -12.03 -3.46 -0.19
N PHE A 61 -11.53 -2.26 0.13
CA PHE A 61 -10.39 -1.69 -0.59
C PHE A 61 -9.18 -2.62 -0.57
N ALA A 62 -8.83 -3.14 0.61
CA ALA A 62 -7.68 -4.03 0.76
C ALA A 62 -7.84 -5.31 -0.07
N ARG A 63 -9.02 -5.94 -0.02
CA ARG A 63 -9.32 -7.13 -0.83
C ARG A 63 -9.29 -6.85 -2.32
N ARG A 64 -9.93 -5.77 -2.76
CA ARG A 64 -10.09 -5.47 -4.19
C ARG A 64 -8.83 -4.92 -4.81
N LEU A 65 -8.01 -4.18 -4.08
CA LEU A 65 -6.74 -3.67 -4.58
C LEU A 65 -5.56 -4.58 -4.27
N GLU A 66 -5.83 -5.78 -3.74
CA GLU A 66 -4.81 -6.78 -3.38
C GLU A 66 -3.71 -6.16 -2.52
N ILE A 67 -4.14 -5.36 -1.54
CA ILE A 67 -3.25 -4.69 -0.62
C ILE A 67 -2.77 -5.72 0.40
N ASP A 68 -1.46 -5.91 0.44
CA ASP A 68 -0.78 -6.78 1.38
C ASP A 68 -0.82 -6.23 2.82
N SER A 69 -0.40 -7.04 3.78
CA SER A 69 -0.45 -6.68 5.20
C SER A 69 0.36 -5.41 5.53
N LEU A 70 1.51 -5.22 4.87
CA LEU A 70 2.35 -4.04 5.03
C LEU A 70 1.70 -2.81 4.38
N GLY A 71 1.22 -2.91 3.14
CA GLY A 71 0.51 -1.82 2.48
C GLY A 71 -0.73 -1.37 3.25
N LEU A 72 -1.46 -2.30 3.86
CA LEU A 72 -2.63 -1.98 4.68
C LEU A 72 -2.24 -1.27 5.98
N LEU A 73 -1.13 -1.65 6.61
CA LEU A 73 -0.60 -0.97 7.79
C LEU A 73 -0.20 0.47 7.44
N LEU A 74 0.54 0.66 6.34
CA LEU A 74 0.94 1.98 5.86
C LEU A 74 -0.28 2.85 5.52
N LEU A 75 -1.29 2.29 4.87
CA LEU A 75 -2.53 3.00 4.56
C LEU A 75 -3.27 3.44 5.83
N LYS A 76 -3.39 2.56 6.83
CA LYS A 76 -4.00 2.90 8.13
C LYS A 76 -3.23 4.01 8.83
N GLN A 77 -1.90 3.93 8.87
CA GLN A 77 -1.05 4.96 9.44
C GLN A 77 -1.23 6.29 8.72
N ALA A 78 -1.23 6.30 7.39
CA ALA A 78 -1.45 7.49 6.58
C ALA A 78 -2.82 8.12 6.87
N ILE A 79 -3.88 7.30 7.04
CA ILE A 79 -5.22 7.79 7.38
C ILE A 79 -5.20 8.45 8.76
N ILE A 80 -4.61 7.80 9.77
CA ILE A 80 -4.51 8.35 11.13
C ILE A 80 -3.77 9.70 11.11
N VAL A 81 -2.61 9.77 10.46
CA VAL A 81 -1.82 11.00 10.38
C VAL A 81 -2.58 12.09 9.59
N SER A 82 -3.37 11.72 8.58
CA SER A 82 -4.18 12.69 7.82
C SER A 82 -5.30 13.35 8.64
N LEU A 83 -5.79 12.68 9.70
CA LEU A 83 -6.81 13.23 10.61
C LEU A 83 -6.24 14.26 11.58
N ILE A 84 -4.91 14.32 11.71
CA ILE A 84 -4.21 15.21 12.62
C ILE A 84 -3.98 16.54 11.90
N PRO A 85 -4.22 17.70 12.55
CA PRO A 85 -3.95 19.01 11.97
C PRO A 85 -2.50 19.12 11.49
N GLU A 86 -2.27 19.76 10.34
CA GLU A 86 -0.95 19.95 9.73
C GLU A 86 0.10 20.44 10.74
N GLU A 87 -0.28 21.40 11.58
CA GLU A 87 0.55 22.00 12.64
C GLU A 87 1.05 20.96 13.65
N ALA A 88 0.25 19.94 13.94
CA ALA A 88 0.57 18.87 14.88
C ALA A 88 1.31 17.68 14.21
N ARG A 89 1.28 17.56 12.87
CA ARG A 89 1.95 16.47 12.15
C ARG A 89 3.48 16.53 12.27
N ALA A 90 4.04 17.75 12.36
CA ALA A 90 5.47 17.96 12.54
C ALA A 90 6.05 17.31 13.81
N TYR A 91 5.22 17.10 14.83
CA TYR A 91 5.62 16.47 16.09
C TYR A 91 5.51 14.93 16.08
N LEU A 92 4.83 14.35 15.08
CA LEU A 92 4.60 12.90 14.97
C LEU A 92 5.50 12.25 13.93
N VAL A 93 5.89 13.00 12.90
CA VAL A 93 6.97 12.61 12.00
C VAL A 93 8.27 12.92 12.75
N ALA A 94 8.65 12.05 13.69
CA ALA A 94 10.02 12.05 14.21
C ALA A 94 10.97 12.07 12.99
N PRO A 95 12.08 12.83 13.03
CA PRO A 95 13.04 12.80 11.94
C PRO A 95 13.63 11.39 11.91
N ALA A 96 13.04 10.53 11.06
CA ALA A 96 13.65 9.29 10.65
C ALA A 96 15.04 9.68 10.13
N SER A 97 16.07 9.13 10.78
CA SER A 97 17.46 9.27 10.39
C SER A 97 17.59 9.19 8.87
N ALA A 98 18.35 10.12 8.29
CA ALA A 98 18.35 10.56 6.90
C ALA A 98 18.69 9.51 5.80
N SER A 99 18.47 8.22 6.03
CA SER A 99 18.87 7.12 5.14
C SER A 99 17.73 6.15 4.78
N GLU A 100 16.51 6.34 5.29
CA GLU A 100 15.42 5.40 4.98
C GLU A 100 14.66 5.81 3.70
N PRO A 101 14.62 4.95 2.67
CA PRO A 101 13.88 5.22 1.44
C PRO A 101 12.37 5.37 1.71
N SER A 102 11.71 6.22 0.92
CA SER A 102 10.26 6.48 1.07
C SER A 102 9.47 5.18 0.95
N PRO A 103 8.46 4.91 1.79
CA PRO A 103 7.64 3.69 1.70
C PRO A 103 7.06 3.44 0.30
N VAL A 104 6.75 4.50 -0.46
CA VAL A 104 6.30 4.37 -1.86
C VAL A 104 7.43 3.94 -2.79
N GLU A 105 8.64 4.46 -2.61
CA GLU A 105 9.84 4.05 -3.37
C GLU A 105 10.23 2.60 -3.04
N VAL A 106 10.16 2.23 -1.75
CA VAL A 106 10.33 0.87 -1.26
C VAL A 106 9.32 -0.03 -1.97
N MET A 107 8.01 0.24 -1.83
CA MET A 107 6.98 -0.60 -2.44
C MET A 107 7.03 -0.62 -3.97
N ALA A 108 7.51 0.43 -4.64
CA ALA A 108 7.70 0.45 -6.09
C ALA A 108 8.89 -0.40 -6.55
N LYS A 109 9.84 -0.67 -5.64
CA LYS A 109 11.04 -1.48 -5.91
C LYS A 109 10.83 -2.97 -5.69
N TYR A 110 9.83 -3.37 -4.90
CA TYR A 110 9.54 -4.78 -4.65
C TYR A 110 8.38 -5.26 -5.54
N GLU A 111 8.66 -6.27 -6.35
CA GLU A 111 7.63 -7.06 -7.04
C GLU A 111 7.04 -8.10 -6.08
N ASP A 112 5.75 -8.39 -6.25
CA ASP A 112 5.07 -9.44 -5.50
C ASP A 112 5.51 -10.79 -6.09
N VAL A 113 6.21 -11.58 -5.28
CA VAL A 113 6.77 -12.88 -5.69
C VAL A 113 5.61 -13.82 -5.98
N GLY A 114 5.41 -14.16 -7.26
CA GLY A 114 4.34 -15.06 -7.66
C GLY A 114 4.44 -16.40 -6.95
N ARG A 115 3.29 -17.08 -6.68
CA ARG A 115 3.26 -18.37 -5.96
C ARG A 115 4.25 -19.42 -6.47
N ASN A 116 4.61 -19.38 -7.75
CA ASN A 116 5.56 -20.31 -8.37
C ASN A 116 7.03 -20.03 -7.98
N GLU A 117 7.39 -18.80 -7.66
CA GLU A 117 8.75 -18.43 -7.27
C GLU A 117 9.06 -18.79 -5.81
N MET A 118 8.02 -18.96 -4.97
CA MET A 118 8.15 -19.49 -3.61
C MET A 118 8.76 -20.91 -3.58
N ASP A 119 8.59 -21.67 -4.67
CA ASP A 119 9.11 -23.03 -4.81
C ASP A 119 10.64 -23.06 -5.00
N LEU A 120 11.25 -21.96 -5.47
CA LEU A 120 12.71 -21.82 -5.53
C LEU A 120 13.32 -21.61 -4.14
N TRP A 121 12.63 -20.86 -3.28
CA TRP A 121 13.07 -20.58 -1.90
C TRP A 121 12.91 -21.78 -0.98
N SER A 122 11.87 -22.62 -1.18
CA SER A 122 11.69 -23.86 -0.40
C SER A 122 12.88 -24.83 -0.58
N ARG A 123 13.42 -24.92 -1.79
CA ARG A 123 14.57 -25.78 -2.13
C ARG A 123 15.86 -25.35 -1.45
N TRP A 124 16.04 -24.05 -1.20
CA TRP A 124 17.21 -23.54 -0.46
C TRP A 124 17.19 -23.90 1.02
N TYR A 125 15.99 -23.94 1.64
CA TYR A 125 15.85 -24.33 3.04
C TYR A 125 16.25 -25.78 3.29
N HIS A 126 16.00 -26.66 2.31
CA HIS A 126 16.39 -28.08 2.40
C HIS A 126 17.90 -28.31 2.33
N ILE A 127 18.66 -27.46 1.63
CA ILE A 127 20.13 -27.58 1.58
C ILE A 127 20.74 -27.28 2.96
N ALA A 128 20.29 -26.22 3.63
CA ALA A 128 20.81 -25.85 4.95
C ALA A 128 20.49 -26.90 6.02
N ILE A 129 19.34 -27.58 5.92
CA ILE A 129 18.99 -28.69 6.83
C ILE A 129 19.82 -29.94 6.54
N LEU A 130 20.12 -30.22 5.27
CA LEU A 130 20.95 -31.36 4.88
C LEU A 130 22.39 -31.22 5.37
N ASP A 131 22.94 -30.01 5.38
CA ASP A 131 24.31 -29.73 5.87
C ASP A 131 24.42 -29.87 7.41
N LEU A 132 23.29 -29.81 8.13
CA LEU A 132 23.23 -30.00 9.58
C LEU A 132 23.05 -31.47 10.00
N SER A 133 22.77 -32.38 9.06
CA SER A 133 22.54 -33.81 9.34
C SER A 133 23.64 -34.75 8.83
N THR A 134 24.70 -34.22 8.22
CA THR A 134 25.95 -34.92 7.89
C THR A 134 27.10 -34.43 8.75
#